data_AF-A0A9Q8V9T3-F1
#
_entry.id   AF-A0A9Q8V9T3-F1
#
_cell.length_a   1.000
_cell.length_b   1.000
_cell.length_c   1.000
_cell.angle_alpha   90.00
_cell.angle_beta   90.00
_cell.angle_gamma   90.00
#
_symmetry.space_group_name_H-M   'P 1'
#
loop_
_entity.id
_entity.type
_entity.pdbx_description
1 polymer ?
#
loop_
_entity_poly.entity_id
_entity_poly.type
_entity_poly.pdbx_seq_one_letter_code
_entity_poly.pdbx_strand_id
1 'polypeptide(L)'
;MKFWQESLDNTFAGRPPREPICLLLYKALQDLEERAGGATKKSIKFWVSRLVKTRERHMDNRPYASLAGLEDYAENTYSTMMYATLASTPLRSMHIDHLASHIGKACGIVAVLRGIPVLAAPAQPVKTPSGVNAPITREPSLLLPLDVMAEEGVKEEEVFRQGPNAPGLQDAVFKVATRANDHLITAREMLKRLKEGQDPGHDFEHEGEAEHIYGEENDTVREIRQSFGVLLEAVPAAQFLENLEKANFDPFAVRSSGWRLPWRIWQSLSKERL
;
A
#
# COMPACT_ATOMS: atom_id res chain seq x y z
N MET A 1 -12.41 5.90 15.21
CA MET A 1 -10.94 5.85 15.14
C MET A 1 -10.26 6.04 16.49
N LYS A 2 -10.75 6.94 17.36
CA LYS A 2 -10.24 7.13 18.74
C LYS A 2 -9.97 5.83 19.52
N PHE A 3 -10.91 4.88 19.53
CA PHE A 3 -10.72 3.56 20.16
C PHE A 3 -9.44 2.84 19.68
N TRP A 4 -9.16 2.86 18.37
CA TRP A 4 -7.98 2.20 17.80
C TRP A 4 -6.67 2.90 18.17
N GLN A 5 -6.67 4.23 18.21
CA GLN A 5 -5.51 5.01 18.66
C GLN A 5 -5.19 4.71 20.13
N GLU A 6 -6.20 4.78 21.00
CA GLU A 6 -6.04 4.47 22.43
C GLU A 6 -5.62 3.00 22.65
N SER A 7 -6.19 2.07 21.89
CA SER A 7 -5.82 0.65 21.96
C SER A 7 -4.37 0.42 21.55
N LEU A 8 -3.89 1.09 20.49
CA LEU A 8 -2.48 1.05 20.09
C LEU A 8 -1.58 1.66 21.16
N ASP A 9 -1.88 2.87 21.64
CA ASP A 9 -1.08 3.53 22.67
C ASP A 9 -0.96 2.69 23.93
N ASN A 10 -2.07 2.12 24.40
CA ASN A 10 -2.11 1.24 25.56
C ASN A 10 -1.32 -0.06 25.33
N THR A 11 -1.43 -0.66 24.14
CA THR A 11 -0.67 -1.86 23.76
C THR A 11 0.84 -1.61 23.79
N PHE A 12 1.31 -0.53 23.16
CA PHE A 12 2.73 -0.18 23.16
C PHE A 12 3.26 0.29 24.52
N ALA A 13 2.37 0.81 25.39
CA ALA A 13 2.67 1.14 26.79
C ALA A 13 2.64 -0.09 27.73
N GLY A 14 2.42 -1.30 27.21
CA GLY A 14 2.41 -2.53 27.99
C GLY A 14 1.13 -2.80 28.77
N ARG A 15 0.03 -2.15 28.40
CA ARG A 15 -1.30 -2.30 29.00
C ARG A 15 -2.34 -2.61 27.91
N PRO A 16 -2.18 -3.67 27.10
CA PRO A 16 -3.09 -3.94 26.00
C PRO A 16 -4.54 -4.10 26.50
N PRO A 17 -5.55 -3.53 25.80
CA PRO A 17 -6.94 -3.84 26.09
C PRO A 17 -7.21 -5.34 25.86
N ARG A 18 -8.33 -5.85 26.40
CA ARG A 18 -8.76 -7.26 26.28
C ARG A 18 -9.33 -7.59 24.88
N GLU A 19 -8.69 -7.08 23.84
CA GLU A 19 -8.94 -7.39 22.45
C GLU A 19 -7.91 -8.40 21.96
N PRO A 20 -8.30 -9.52 21.33
CA PRO A 20 -7.37 -10.58 20.92
C PRO A 20 -6.19 -10.08 20.08
N ILE A 21 -6.43 -9.14 19.17
CA ILE A 21 -5.39 -8.56 18.31
C ILE A 21 -4.40 -7.69 19.09
N CYS A 22 -4.85 -6.96 20.12
CA CYS A 22 -3.99 -6.14 20.96
C CYS A 22 -3.13 -7.01 21.88
N LEU A 23 -3.70 -8.08 22.42
CA LEU A 23 -2.97 -9.06 23.24
C LEU A 23 -1.89 -9.78 22.42
N LEU A 24 -2.22 -10.21 21.20
CA LEU A 24 -1.26 -10.83 20.30
C LEU A 24 -0.16 -9.85 19.88
N LEU A 25 -0.51 -8.61 19.51
CA LEU A 25 0.46 -7.57 19.18
C LEU A 25 1.39 -7.29 20.36
N TYR A 26 0.85 -7.18 21.57
CA TYR A 26 1.65 -6.99 22.78
C TYR A 26 2.66 -8.13 22.96
N LYS A 27 2.22 -9.40 22.87
CA LYS A 27 3.11 -10.56 22.98
C LYS A 27 4.21 -10.54 21.91
N ALA A 28 3.85 -10.25 20.66
CA ALA A 28 4.80 -10.17 19.56
C ALA A 28 5.84 -9.05 19.78
N LEU A 29 5.42 -7.90 20.33
CA LEU A 29 6.32 -6.80 20.67
C LEU A 29 7.29 -7.17 21.80
N GLN A 30 6.85 -7.92 22.81
CA GLN A 30 7.73 -8.42 23.87
C GLN A 30 8.78 -9.37 23.29
N ASP A 31 8.36 -10.36 22.49
CA ASP A 31 9.27 -11.33 21.88
C ASP A 31 10.27 -10.69 20.91
N LEU A 32 9.87 -9.59 20.28
CA LEU A 32 10.73 -8.81 19.40
C LEU A 32 11.72 -7.95 20.20
N GLU A 33 11.28 -7.31 21.27
CA GLU A 33 12.12 -6.50 22.16
C GLU A 33 13.22 -7.35 22.80
N GLU A 34 12.91 -8.59 23.20
CA GLU A 34 13.89 -9.56 23.72
C GLU A 34 14.95 -9.96 22.68
N ARG A 35 14.58 -10.06 21.39
CA ARG A 35 15.48 -10.51 20.32
C ARG A 35 16.28 -9.39 19.65
N ALA A 36 15.70 -8.19 19.54
CA ALA A 36 16.21 -7.09 18.70
C ALA A 36 16.35 -5.74 19.43
N GLY A 37 15.94 -5.66 20.70
CA GLY A 37 16.01 -4.45 21.53
C GLY A 37 14.86 -3.47 21.32
N GLY A 38 14.79 -2.45 22.18
CA GLY A 38 13.63 -1.55 22.29
C GLY A 38 13.46 -0.50 21.17
N ALA A 39 14.49 -0.24 20.36
CA ALA A 39 14.41 0.76 19.28
C ALA A 39 13.42 0.33 18.16
N THR A 40 13.36 -0.96 17.86
CA THR A 40 12.44 -1.55 16.89
C THR A 40 10.96 -1.32 17.27
N LYS A 41 10.63 -1.50 18.55
CA LYS A 41 9.26 -1.26 19.08
C LYS A 41 8.79 0.18 18.85
N LYS A 42 9.68 1.17 18.99
CA LYS A 42 9.36 2.58 18.74
C LYS A 42 9.05 2.85 17.27
N SER A 43 9.88 2.31 16.36
CA SER A 43 9.67 2.46 14.92
C SER A 43 8.34 1.83 14.47
N ILE A 44 8.03 0.61 14.93
CA ILE A 44 6.74 -0.04 14.62
C ILE A 44 5.57 0.78 15.16
N LYS A 45 5.64 1.31 16.40
CA LYS A 45 4.59 2.16 16.96
C LYS A 45 4.32 3.36 16.06
N PHE A 46 5.41 4.01 15.62
CA PHE A 46 5.33 5.20 14.81
C PHE A 46 4.60 4.91 13.49
N TRP A 47 5.07 3.92 12.73
CA TRP A 47 4.50 3.56 11.45
C TRP A 47 3.03 3.15 11.57
N VAL A 48 2.69 2.27 12.51
CA VAL A 48 1.29 1.86 12.72
C VAL A 48 0.40 3.06 13.11
N SER A 49 0.91 3.99 13.91
CA SER A 49 0.19 5.22 14.26
C SER A 49 0.01 6.16 13.07
N ARG A 50 1.04 6.33 12.22
CA ARG A 50 1.00 7.12 10.97
C ARG A 50 -0.08 6.56 10.04
N LEU A 51 -0.12 5.25 9.84
CA LEU A 51 -1.17 4.55 9.08
C LEU A 51 -2.58 4.85 9.61
N VAL A 52 -2.81 4.67 10.92
CA VAL A 52 -4.13 4.88 11.53
C VAL A 52 -4.59 6.33 11.41
N LYS A 53 -3.69 7.30 11.66
CA LYS A 53 -4.00 8.73 11.52
C LYS A 53 -4.28 9.11 10.06
N THR A 54 -3.52 8.57 9.11
CA THR A 54 -3.74 8.84 7.68
C THR A 54 -5.07 8.26 7.20
N ARG A 55 -5.42 7.04 7.62
CA ARG A 55 -6.74 6.48 7.29
C ARG A 55 -7.89 7.24 7.94
N GLU A 56 -7.74 7.70 9.18
CA GLU A 56 -8.75 8.52 9.84
C GLU A 56 -9.06 9.79 9.03
N ARG A 57 -8.02 10.47 8.51
CA ARG A 57 -8.16 11.68 7.68
C ARG A 57 -8.88 11.44 6.34
N HIS A 58 -8.95 10.19 5.87
CA HIS A 58 -9.54 9.82 4.57
C HIS A 58 -10.76 8.89 4.72
N MET A 59 -11.37 8.82 5.90
CA MET A 59 -12.52 7.93 6.15
C MET A 59 -13.79 8.30 5.39
N ASP A 60 -13.91 9.54 4.94
CA ASP A 60 -15.07 10.06 4.24
C ASP A 60 -15.02 9.82 2.72
N ASN A 61 -14.03 9.05 2.25
CA ASN A 61 -13.84 8.70 0.83
C ASN A 61 -13.80 9.93 -0.10
N ARG A 62 -13.25 11.06 0.38
CA ARG A 62 -12.97 12.20 -0.49
C ARG A 62 -11.92 11.82 -1.54
N PRO A 63 -12.09 12.23 -2.81
CA PRO A 63 -11.07 12.06 -3.85
C PRO A 63 -9.78 12.80 -3.49
N TYR A 64 -8.67 12.35 -4.07
CA TYR A 64 -7.37 13.00 -3.88
C TYR A 64 -7.30 14.28 -4.71
N ALA A 65 -6.73 15.35 -4.14
CA ALA A 65 -6.61 16.62 -4.84
C ALA A 65 -5.72 16.55 -6.08
N SER A 66 -4.68 15.70 -6.05
CA SER A 66 -3.75 15.52 -7.14
C SER A 66 -3.15 14.12 -7.16
N LEU A 67 -2.49 13.76 -8.27
CA LEU A 67 -1.74 12.50 -8.35
C LEU A 67 -0.67 12.41 -7.25
N ALA A 68 0.03 13.51 -6.98
CA ALA A 68 0.98 13.59 -5.86
C ALA A 68 0.30 13.39 -4.49
N GLY A 69 -0.95 13.86 -4.31
CA GLY A 69 -1.72 13.61 -3.10
C GLY A 69 -2.10 12.14 -2.91
N LEU A 70 -2.35 11.41 -4.01
CA LEU A 70 -2.52 9.96 -3.98
C LEU A 70 -1.21 9.25 -3.64
N GLU A 71 -0.08 9.71 -4.16
CA GLU A 71 1.24 9.16 -3.80
C GLU A 71 1.56 9.36 -2.31
N ASP A 72 1.33 10.57 -1.78
CA ASP A 72 1.49 10.85 -0.36
C ASP A 72 0.59 9.95 0.50
N TYR A 73 -0.66 9.75 0.09
CA TYR A 73 -1.55 8.81 0.76
C TYR A 73 -0.98 7.38 0.73
N ALA A 74 -0.46 6.93 -0.42
CA ALA A 74 0.10 5.60 -0.58
C ALA A 74 1.36 5.40 0.28
N GLU A 75 2.24 6.40 0.37
CA GLU A 75 3.41 6.43 1.25
C GLU A 75 3.02 6.29 2.72
N ASN A 76 2.05 7.10 3.14
CA ASN A 76 1.56 7.14 4.51
C ASN A 76 0.62 5.98 4.89
N THR A 77 0.37 5.02 3.99
CA THR A 77 -0.47 3.85 4.26
C THR A 77 0.18 2.53 3.86
N TYR A 78 0.51 2.33 2.59
CA TYR A 78 1.09 1.08 2.08
C TYR A 78 2.59 1.00 2.35
N SER A 79 3.38 2.04 2.04
CA SER A 79 4.81 2.05 2.38
C SER A 79 5.03 1.97 3.89
N THR A 80 4.24 2.73 4.65
CA THR A 80 4.24 2.69 6.13
C THR A 80 4.00 1.27 6.69
N MET A 81 3.14 0.47 6.06
CA MET A 81 2.93 -0.93 6.48
C MET A 81 4.14 -1.81 6.15
N MET A 82 4.81 -1.56 5.02
CA MET A 82 6.09 -2.21 4.69
C MET A 82 7.19 -1.81 5.68
N TYR A 83 7.33 -0.53 6.02
CA TYR A 83 8.30 -0.06 7.03
C TYR A 83 8.04 -0.68 8.40
N ALA A 84 6.78 -0.78 8.83
CA ALA A 84 6.43 -1.47 10.07
C ALA A 84 6.85 -2.95 10.04
N THR A 85 6.69 -3.60 8.88
CA THR A 85 7.08 -5.01 8.68
C THR A 85 8.60 -5.16 8.65
N LEU A 86 9.31 -4.28 7.96
CA LEU A 86 10.78 -4.25 7.93
C LEU A 86 11.35 -3.97 9.32
N ALA A 87 10.78 -3.03 10.08
CA ALA A 87 11.16 -2.75 11.45
C ALA A 87 10.98 -3.98 12.36
N SER A 88 10.05 -4.89 12.06
CA SER A 88 9.89 -6.16 12.80
C SER A 88 11.02 -7.17 12.55
N THR A 89 11.87 -6.90 11.57
CA THR A 89 13.12 -7.61 11.32
C THR A 89 14.29 -6.79 11.88
N PRO A 90 15.41 -7.41 12.28
CA PRO A 90 16.60 -6.67 12.75
C PRO A 90 17.38 -6.06 11.58
N LEU A 91 16.67 -5.47 10.60
CA LEU A 91 17.21 -4.76 9.45
C LEU A 91 16.99 -3.26 9.62
N ARG A 92 18.01 -2.46 9.32
CA ARG A 92 17.99 -1.00 9.42
C ARG A 92 18.74 -0.40 8.25
N SER A 93 18.13 -0.50 7.08
CA SER A 93 18.78 -0.19 5.81
C SER A 93 17.98 0.84 5.03
N MET A 94 18.63 1.97 4.74
CA MET A 94 18.06 3.03 3.92
C MET A 94 17.69 2.53 2.53
N HIS A 95 18.51 1.65 1.94
CA HIS A 95 18.23 1.09 0.63
C HIS A 95 16.98 0.22 0.62
N ILE A 96 16.74 -0.54 1.69
CA ILE A 96 15.54 -1.38 1.78
C ILE A 96 14.30 -0.53 2.06
N ASP A 97 14.39 0.49 2.91
CA ASP A 97 13.30 1.44 3.11
C ASP A 97 12.98 2.20 1.81
N HIS A 98 13.99 2.60 1.05
CA HIS A 98 13.80 3.28 -0.22
C HIS A 98 13.14 2.36 -1.28
N LEU A 99 13.53 1.08 -1.37
CA LEU A 99 12.80 0.09 -2.18
C LEU A 99 11.34 -0.07 -1.72
N ALA A 100 11.11 -0.14 -0.41
CA ALA A 100 9.79 -0.29 0.17
C ALA A 100 8.91 0.95 -0.07
N SER A 101 9.47 2.16 -0.13
CA SER A 101 8.73 3.38 -0.48
C SER A 101 8.13 3.28 -1.89
N HIS A 102 8.95 2.95 -2.89
CA HIS A 102 8.47 2.83 -4.27
C HIS A 102 7.44 1.71 -4.41
N ILE A 103 7.70 0.54 -3.84
CA ILE A 103 6.76 -0.59 -3.90
C ILE A 103 5.46 -0.23 -3.18
N GLY A 104 5.53 0.36 -1.99
CA GLY A 104 4.38 0.77 -1.20
C GLY A 104 3.53 1.82 -1.93
N LYS A 105 4.15 2.85 -2.52
CA LYS A 105 3.45 3.82 -3.38
C LYS A 105 2.73 3.15 -4.54
N ALA A 106 3.41 2.27 -5.27
CA ALA A 106 2.80 1.50 -6.36
C ALA A 106 1.61 0.65 -5.88
N CYS A 107 1.75 -0.07 -4.77
CA CYS A 107 0.68 -0.88 -4.17
C CYS A 107 -0.52 -0.03 -3.77
N GLY A 108 -0.31 1.16 -3.19
CA GLY A 108 -1.39 2.06 -2.79
C GLY A 108 -2.15 2.64 -3.98
N ILE A 109 -1.44 3.07 -5.03
CA ILE A 109 -2.08 3.51 -6.28
C ILE A 109 -2.88 2.37 -6.92
N VAL A 110 -2.29 1.17 -7.02
CA VAL A 110 -2.97 -0.03 -7.52
C VAL A 110 -4.22 -0.36 -6.71
N ALA A 111 -4.19 -0.20 -5.39
CA ALA A 111 -5.36 -0.44 -4.57
C ALA A 111 -6.52 0.50 -4.88
N VAL A 112 -6.23 1.78 -5.18
CA VAL A 112 -7.24 2.75 -5.61
C VAL A 112 -7.82 2.35 -6.96
N LEU A 113 -6.98 2.02 -7.95
CA LEU A 113 -7.42 1.56 -9.28
C LEU A 113 -8.29 0.30 -9.21
N ARG A 114 -7.84 -0.70 -8.46
CA ARG A 114 -8.58 -1.95 -8.23
C ARG A 114 -9.89 -1.71 -7.47
N GLY A 115 -9.97 -0.65 -6.68
CA GLY A 115 -11.15 -0.26 -5.93
C GLY A 115 -12.27 0.32 -6.78
N ILE A 116 -11.97 0.87 -7.97
CA ILE A 116 -12.94 1.61 -8.80
C ILE A 116 -14.25 0.83 -9.02
N PRO A 117 -14.25 -0.43 -9.49
CA PRO A 117 -15.50 -1.15 -9.75
C PRO A 117 -16.33 -1.38 -8.50
N VAL A 118 -15.65 -1.52 -7.35
CA VAL A 118 -16.30 -1.78 -6.06
C VAL A 118 -16.82 -0.50 -5.44
N LEU A 119 -16.11 0.63 -5.59
CA LEU A 119 -16.47 1.92 -4.99
C LEU A 119 -17.51 2.68 -5.84
N ALA A 120 -17.42 2.62 -7.17
CA ALA A 120 -18.39 3.23 -8.07
C ALA A 120 -19.71 2.45 -8.14
N ALA A 121 -19.71 1.15 -7.81
CA ALA A 121 -20.93 0.35 -7.82
C ALA A 121 -21.97 0.86 -6.80
N PRO A 122 -23.26 0.89 -7.18
CA PRO A 122 -24.33 1.22 -6.25
C PRO A 122 -24.40 0.18 -5.13
N ALA A 123 -24.69 0.64 -3.91
CA ALA A 123 -24.83 -0.23 -2.75
C ALA A 123 -25.99 -1.22 -2.97
N GLN A 124 -25.71 -2.51 -2.83
CA GLN A 124 -26.72 -3.54 -2.95
C GLN A 124 -27.55 -3.65 -1.65
N PRO A 125 -28.88 -3.84 -1.73
CA PRO A 125 -29.70 -4.08 -0.56
C PRO A 125 -29.28 -5.37 0.14
N VAL A 126 -28.87 -5.29 1.40
CA VAL A 126 -28.56 -6.46 2.22
C VAL A 126 -29.83 -6.90 2.95
N LYS A 127 -30.29 -8.13 2.75
CA LYS A 127 -31.41 -8.68 3.54
C LYS A 127 -30.92 -9.11 4.92
N THR A 128 -31.52 -8.58 5.97
CA THR A 128 -31.27 -9.02 7.34
C THR A 128 -31.88 -10.40 7.59
N PRO A 129 -31.43 -11.16 8.61
CA PRO A 129 -32.05 -12.43 9.00
C PRO A 129 -33.57 -12.32 9.25
N SER A 130 -34.04 -11.13 9.63
CA SER A 130 -35.45 -10.81 9.84
C SER A 130 -36.23 -10.54 8.54
N GLY A 131 -35.59 -10.63 7.37
CA GLY A 131 -36.22 -10.40 6.06
C GLY A 131 -36.33 -8.93 5.64
N VAL A 132 -35.91 -7.99 6.49
CA VAL A 132 -35.94 -6.54 6.21
C VAL A 132 -34.67 -6.13 5.49
N ASN A 133 -34.76 -5.24 4.50
CA ASN A 133 -33.58 -4.64 3.88
C ASN A 133 -32.85 -3.77 4.90
N ALA A 134 -31.56 -4.02 5.08
CA ALA A 134 -30.69 -3.13 5.82
C ALA A 134 -30.66 -1.76 5.13
N PRO A 135 -30.54 -0.67 5.90
CA PRO A 135 -30.37 0.66 5.34
C PRO A 135 -29.12 0.69 4.45
N ILE A 136 -29.21 1.43 3.34
CA ILE A 136 -28.05 1.71 2.51
C ILE A 136 -27.14 2.67 3.30
N THR A 137 -25.94 2.21 3.64
CA THR A 137 -24.99 2.98 4.45
C THR A 137 -23.81 3.53 3.65
N ARG A 138 -23.76 3.26 2.34
CA ARG A 138 -22.61 3.62 1.49
C ARG A 138 -23.07 4.33 0.22
N GLU A 139 -22.57 5.53 0.02
CA GLU A 139 -22.67 6.25 -1.24
C GLU A 139 -21.56 5.77 -2.19
N PRO A 140 -21.81 5.71 -3.52
CA PRO A 140 -20.75 5.49 -4.49
C PRO A 140 -19.64 6.55 -4.34
N SER A 141 -18.40 6.16 -4.60
CA SER A 141 -17.27 7.08 -4.58
C SER A 141 -16.29 6.77 -5.71
N LEU A 142 -15.66 7.81 -6.25
CA LEU A 142 -14.57 7.69 -7.21
C LEU A 142 -13.29 8.34 -6.66
N LEU A 143 -12.34 7.52 -6.23
CA LEU A 143 -11.10 7.97 -5.59
C LEU A 143 -9.97 8.28 -6.58
N LEU A 144 -10.27 8.63 -7.82
CA LEU A 144 -9.24 9.08 -8.76
C LEU A 144 -8.76 10.50 -8.39
N PRO A 145 -7.50 10.86 -8.71
CA PRO A 145 -7.03 12.22 -8.55
C PRO A 145 -7.85 13.24 -9.33
N LEU A 146 -8.23 14.34 -8.69
CA LEU A 146 -9.09 15.38 -9.28
C LEU A 146 -8.42 16.10 -10.45
N ASP A 147 -7.10 16.31 -10.39
CA ASP A 147 -6.31 16.88 -11.49
C ASP A 147 -6.35 15.99 -12.74
N VAL A 148 -6.16 14.68 -12.58
CA VAL A 148 -6.21 13.70 -13.67
C VAL A 148 -7.63 13.60 -14.23
N MET A 149 -8.65 13.56 -13.36
CA MET A 149 -10.04 13.55 -13.79
C MET A 149 -10.41 14.80 -14.60
N ALA A 150 -9.96 15.98 -14.15
CA ALA A 150 -10.20 17.23 -14.86
C ALA A 150 -9.49 17.27 -16.22
N GLU A 151 -8.25 16.79 -16.29
CA GLU A 151 -7.46 16.74 -17.52
C GLU A 151 -8.08 15.82 -18.57
N GLU A 152 -8.58 14.65 -18.16
CA GLU A 152 -9.20 13.67 -19.06
C GLU A 152 -10.71 13.87 -19.25
N GLY A 153 -11.29 14.91 -18.64
CA GLY A 153 -12.71 15.22 -18.77
C GLY A 153 -13.66 14.23 -18.08
N VAL A 154 -13.18 13.49 -17.08
CA VAL A 154 -13.97 12.51 -16.33
C VAL A 154 -14.95 13.19 -15.40
N LYS A 155 -16.23 12.84 -15.52
CA LYS A 155 -17.27 13.24 -14.57
C LYS A 155 -17.68 12.07 -13.70
N GLU A 156 -17.60 12.25 -12.39
CA GLU A 156 -17.93 11.22 -11.40
C GLU A 156 -19.33 10.62 -11.60
N GLU A 157 -20.34 11.46 -11.82
CA GLU A 157 -21.72 11.00 -12.06
C GLU A 157 -21.86 10.14 -13.33
N GLU A 158 -21.07 10.41 -14.38
CA GLU A 158 -21.07 9.59 -15.59
C GLU A 158 -20.45 8.22 -15.31
N VAL A 159 -19.39 8.15 -14.49
CA VAL A 159 -18.80 6.89 -14.03
C VAL A 159 -19.80 6.07 -13.23
N PHE A 160 -20.56 6.68 -12.32
CA PHE A 160 -21.57 5.98 -11.53
C PHE A 160 -22.73 5.42 -12.36
N ARG A 161 -23.12 6.12 -13.41
CA ARG A 161 -24.25 5.70 -14.28
C ARG A 161 -23.83 4.74 -15.38
N GLN A 162 -22.68 4.97 -15.99
CA GLN A 162 -22.27 4.32 -17.23
C GLN A 162 -21.11 3.33 -17.02
N GLY A 163 -20.50 3.34 -15.83
CA GLY A 163 -19.38 2.47 -15.47
C GLY A 163 -18.23 2.61 -16.47
N PRO A 164 -17.82 1.52 -17.14
CA PRO A 164 -16.70 1.55 -18.08
C PRO A 164 -16.96 2.42 -19.32
N ASN A 165 -18.20 2.81 -19.62
CA ASN A 165 -18.50 3.63 -20.79
C ASN A 165 -18.41 5.14 -20.53
N ALA A 166 -18.05 5.55 -19.29
CA ALA A 166 -17.89 6.95 -18.95
C ALA A 166 -16.73 7.59 -19.74
N PRO A 167 -16.95 8.71 -20.44
CA PRO A 167 -15.90 9.37 -21.21
C PRO A 167 -14.66 9.72 -20.38
N GLY A 168 -13.47 9.47 -20.93
CA GLY A 168 -12.17 9.78 -20.32
C GLY A 168 -11.74 8.84 -19.18
N LEU A 169 -12.58 7.90 -18.74
CA LEU A 169 -12.27 7.08 -17.58
C LEU A 169 -11.02 6.19 -17.80
N GLN A 170 -10.94 5.52 -18.94
CA GLN A 170 -9.80 4.66 -19.27
C GLN A 170 -8.50 5.46 -19.39
N ASP A 171 -8.56 6.67 -19.96
CA ASP A 171 -7.39 7.54 -20.09
C ASP A 171 -6.92 8.06 -18.72
N ALA A 172 -7.85 8.40 -17.82
CA ALA A 172 -7.53 8.76 -16.44
C ALA A 172 -6.92 7.57 -15.68
N VAL A 173 -7.50 6.38 -15.84
CA VAL A 173 -6.97 5.14 -15.25
C VAL A 173 -5.59 4.81 -15.81
N PHE A 174 -5.35 5.01 -17.10
CA PHE A 174 -4.06 4.84 -17.76
C PHE A 174 -2.99 5.76 -17.14
N LYS A 175 -3.30 7.04 -16.97
CA LYS A 175 -2.37 8.01 -16.35
C LYS A 175 -2.00 7.62 -14.92
N VAL A 176 -2.98 7.28 -14.09
CA VAL A 176 -2.74 6.85 -12.71
C VAL A 176 -1.98 5.51 -12.66
N ALA A 177 -2.31 4.57 -13.55
CA ALA A 177 -1.62 3.28 -13.68
C ALA A 177 -0.16 3.44 -14.11
N THR A 178 0.12 4.40 -15.00
CA THR A 178 1.48 4.73 -15.45
C THR A 178 2.34 5.14 -14.26
N ARG A 179 1.82 6.02 -13.39
CA ARG A 179 2.55 6.44 -12.18
C ARG A 179 2.89 5.29 -11.23
N ALA A 180 1.98 4.33 -11.06
CA ALA A 180 2.24 3.13 -10.29
C ALA A 180 3.31 2.23 -10.95
N ASN A 181 3.27 2.10 -12.27
CA ASN A 181 4.24 1.32 -13.02
C ASN A 181 5.63 1.96 -12.99
N ASP A 182 5.74 3.29 -13.05
CA ASP A 182 7.00 4.02 -12.92
C ASP A 182 7.69 3.68 -11.61
N HIS A 183 6.96 3.68 -10.49
CA HIS A 183 7.51 3.25 -9.20
C HIS A 183 8.01 1.80 -9.20
N LEU A 184 7.31 0.88 -9.87
CA LEU A 184 7.77 -0.52 -9.98
C LEU A 184 9.01 -0.65 -10.87
N ILE A 185 9.11 0.15 -11.94
CA ILE A 185 10.31 0.22 -12.79
C ILE A 185 11.48 0.75 -11.96
N THR A 186 11.32 1.87 -11.26
CA THR A 186 12.34 2.43 -10.38
C THR A 186 12.79 1.41 -9.33
N ALA A 187 11.85 0.72 -8.65
CA ALA A 187 12.19 -0.30 -7.67
C ALA A 187 12.98 -1.48 -8.27
N ARG A 188 12.65 -1.93 -9.50
CA ARG A 188 13.37 -2.99 -10.20
C ARG A 188 14.78 -2.57 -10.60
N GLU A 189 14.92 -1.36 -11.14
CA GLU A 189 16.21 -0.80 -11.55
C GLU A 189 17.12 -0.59 -10.33
N MET A 190 16.59 0.00 -9.27
CA MET A 190 17.26 0.17 -7.99
C MET A 190 17.69 -1.17 -7.40
N LEU A 191 16.80 -2.18 -7.35
CA LEU A 191 17.14 -3.51 -6.87
C LEU A 191 18.27 -4.15 -7.68
N LYS A 192 18.26 -3.99 -9.00
CA LYS A 192 19.32 -4.48 -9.87
C LYS A 192 20.65 -3.82 -9.54
N ARG A 193 20.69 -2.48 -9.44
CA ARG A 193 21.89 -1.70 -9.11
C ARG A 193 22.48 -2.11 -7.76
N LEU A 194 21.64 -2.19 -6.73
CA LEU A 194 22.07 -2.60 -5.38
C LEU A 194 22.63 -4.02 -5.35
N LYS A 195 22.07 -4.95 -6.14
CA LYS A 195 22.61 -6.31 -6.29
C LYS A 195 23.96 -6.35 -6.99
N GLU A 196 24.25 -5.36 -7.83
CA GLU A 196 25.54 -5.16 -8.50
C GLU A 196 26.54 -4.36 -7.64
N GLY A 197 26.16 -3.97 -6.42
CA GLY A 197 26.99 -3.17 -5.51
C GLY A 197 27.09 -1.69 -5.91
N GLN A 198 26.14 -1.20 -6.69
CA GLN A 198 26.04 0.20 -7.11
C GLN A 198 25.10 1.00 -6.19
N ASP A 199 25.16 2.32 -6.29
CA ASP A 199 24.22 3.23 -5.63
C ASP A 199 22.76 3.03 -6.15
N PRO A 200 21.73 3.46 -5.39
CA PRO A 200 20.33 3.26 -5.77
C PRO A 200 19.89 3.98 -7.06
N GLY A 201 20.69 4.87 -7.63
CA GLY A 201 20.40 5.63 -8.86
C GLY A 201 19.81 7.01 -8.61
N HIS A 202 19.25 7.25 -7.43
CA HIS A 202 18.83 8.57 -6.95
C HIS A 202 18.75 8.59 -5.42
N ASP A 203 18.71 9.79 -4.85
CA ASP A 203 18.59 10.01 -3.41
C ASP A 203 17.22 9.56 -2.89
N PHE A 204 17.17 9.15 -1.63
CA PHE A 204 15.91 8.78 -0.99
C PHE A 204 15.22 10.04 -0.44
N GLU A 205 14.03 10.36 -0.94
CA GLU A 205 13.31 11.58 -0.56
C GLU A 205 12.89 11.65 0.92
N HIS A 206 12.84 10.49 1.61
CA HIS A 206 12.56 10.40 3.05
C HIS A 206 13.82 10.19 3.89
N GLU A 207 15.01 10.32 3.28
CA GLU A 207 16.27 10.29 4.02
C GLU A 207 16.31 11.41 5.06
N GLY A 208 16.70 11.06 6.29
CA GLY A 208 16.79 12.02 7.39
C GLY A 208 15.48 12.31 8.12
N GLU A 209 14.34 11.73 7.73
CA GLU A 209 13.17 11.67 8.63
C GLU A 209 13.58 10.90 9.89
N ALA A 210 13.31 11.47 11.07
CA ALA A 210 13.76 10.96 12.36
C ALA A 210 13.26 9.54 12.68
N GLU A 211 12.27 9.08 11.91
CA GLU A 211 11.56 7.84 12.09
C GLU A 211 12.17 6.67 11.31
N HIS A 212 12.98 6.98 10.29
CA HIS A 212 13.87 6.01 9.67
C HIS A 212 15.14 5.87 10.51
N ILE A 213 15.36 4.69 11.07
CA ILE A 213 16.50 4.41 11.95
C ILE A 213 17.44 3.46 11.21
N TYR A 214 18.61 3.95 10.83
CA TYR A 214 19.61 3.19 10.12
C TYR A 214 20.70 2.63 11.04
N GLY A 215 21.24 1.46 10.68
CA GLY A 215 22.40 0.87 11.32
C GLY A 215 23.70 1.32 10.64
N GLU A 216 24.82 0.72 11.06
CA GLU A 216 26.06 0.82 10.27
C GLU A 216 25.86 0.15 8.91
N GLU A 217 26.50 0.72 7.89
CA GLU A 217 26.42 0.24 6.51
C GLU A 217 26.89 -1.22 6.44
N ASN A 218 26.01 -2.09 5.97
CA ASN A 218 26.18 -3.54 6.00
C ASN A 218 26.18 -4.11 4.58
N ASP A 219 26.30 -5.43 4.46
CA ASP A 219 26.17 -6.13 3.18
C ASP A 219 24.74 -5.97 2.60
N THR A 220 24.58 -5.00 1.69
CA THR A 220 23.30 -4.68 1.03
C THR A 220 22.67 -5.90 0.36
N VAL A 221 23.49 -6.81 -0.21
CA VAL A 221 22.96 -8.03 -0.85
C VAL A 221 22.34 -8.94 0.19
N ARG A 222 22.97 -9.08 1.36
CA ARG A 222 22.39 -9.83 2.49
C ARG A 222 21.10 -9.17 3.00
N GLU A 223 21.07 -7.85 3.11
CA GLU A 223 19.87 -7.12 3.53
C GLU A 223 18.70 -7.31 2.57
N ILE A 224 18.96 -7.27 1.25
CA ILE A 224 17.98 -7.58 0.21
C ILE A 224 17.43 -8.99 0.41
N ARG A 225 18.29 -10.00 0.61
CA ARG A 225 17.84 -11.38 0.83
C ARG A 225 16.94 -11.53 2.05
N GLN A 226 17.29 -10.86 3.15
CA GLN A 226 16.54 -10.93 4.40
C GLN A 226 15.20 -10.19 4.33
N SER A 227 15.13 -9.11 3.56
CA SER A 227 13.92 -8.28 3.37
C SER A 227 13.06 -8.69 2.18
N PHE A 228 13.54 -9.61 1.31
CA PHE A 228 12.90 -9.90 0.04
C PHE A 228 11.42 -10.30 0.16
N GLY A 229 11.07 -10.97 1.26
CA GLY A 229 9.67 -11.34 1.55
C GLY A 229 8.72 -10.14 1.62
N VAL A 230 9.20 -8.98 2.11
CA VAL A 230 8.41 -7.74 2.14
C VAL A 230 8.34 -7.12 0.74
N LEU A 231 9.44 -7.15 -0.01
CA LEU A 231 9.51 -6.60 -1.37
C LEU A 231 8.62 -7.35 -2.38
N LEU A 232 8.22 -8.59 -2.07
CA LEU A 232 7.31 -9.39 -2.90
C LEU A 232 5.94 -8.74 -3.14
N GLU A 233 5.54 -7.75 -2.34
CA GLU A 233 4.30 -6.97 -2.57
C GLU A 233 4.29 -6.27 -3.94
N ALA A 234 5.46 -6.05 -4.56
CA ALA A 234 5.55 -5.55 -5.93
C ALA A 234 4.93 -6.51 -6.98
N VAL A 235 4.94 -7.82 -6.72
CA VAL A 235 4.48 -8.85 -7.65
C VAL A 235 2.97 -8.79 -7.91
N PRO A 236 2.07 -8.80 -6.89
CA PRO A 236 0.65 -8.63 -7.13
C PRO A 236 0.31 -7.26 -7.74
N ALA A 237 1.03 -6.19 -7.37
CA ALA A 237 0.84 -4.87 -7.96
C ALA A 237 1.16 -4.87 -9.47
N ALA A 238 2.33 -5.38 -9.86
CA ALA A 238 2.73 -5.54 -11.25
C ALA A 238 1.73 -6.40 -12.04
N GLN A 239 1.31 -7.53 -11.46
CA GLN A 239 0.36 -8.43 -12.11
C GLN A 239 -1.00 -7.77 -12.34
N PHE A 240 -1.47 -6.93 -11.41
CA PHE A 240 -2.71 -6.17 -11.60
C PHE A 240 -2.57 -5.17 -12.75
N LEU A 241 -1.47 -4.39 -12.78
CA LEU A 241 -1.22 -3.41 -13.84
C LEU A 241 -1.14 -4.06 -15.23
N GLU A 242 -0.46 -5.21 -15.36
CA GLU A 242 -0.44 -5.98 -16.61
C GLU A 242 -1.83 -6.46 -17.06
N ASN A 243 -2.71 -6.81 -16.11
CA ASN A 243 -4.07 -7.22 -16.44
C ASN A 243 -4.96 -6.03 -16.80
N LEU A 244 -4.72 -4.88 -16.16
CA LEU A 244 -5.37 -3.62 -16.45
C LEU A 244 -4.99 -3.12 -17.85
N GLU A 245 -3.71 -3.18 -18.22
CA GLU A 245 -3.23 -2.89 -19.57
C GLU A 245 -3.90 -3.79 -20.62
N LYS A 246 -3.95 -5.11 -20.38
CA LYS A 246 -4.65 -6.08 -21.25
C LYS A 246 -6.14 -5.81 -21.38
N ALA A 247 -6.73 -5.16 -20.39
CA ALA A 247 -8.13 -4.73 -20.39
C ALA A 247 -8.30 -3.32 -21.01
N ASN A 248 -7.26 -2.78 -21.68
CA ASN A 248 -7.25 -1.42 -22.22
C ASN A 248 -7.61 -0.38 -21.16
N PHE A 249 -7.04 -0.55 -19.96
CA PHE A 249 -7.25 0.32 -18.81
C PHE A 249 -8.70 0.45 -18.34
N ASP A 250 -9.57 -0.48 -18.72
CA ASP A 250 -10.90 -0.64 -18.13
C ASP A 250 -10.79 -1.38 -16.79
N PRO A 251 -10.99 -0.69 -15.64
CA PRO A 251 -10.89 -1.33 -14.32
C PRO A 251 -12.02 -2.35 -14.07
N PHE A 252 -13.15 -2.26 -14.77
CA PHE A 252 -14.30 -3.17 -14.62
C PHE A 252 -14.09 -4.52 -15.33
N ALA A 253 -13.19 -4.56 -16.32
CA ALA A 253 -12.89 -5.78 -17.07
C ALA A 253 -11.73 -6.61 -16.49
N VAL A 254 -11.03 -6.10 -15.46
CA VAL A 254 -9.88 -6.79 -14.86
C VAL A 254 -10.31 -8.07 -14.15
N ARG A 255 -9.74 -9.20 -14.57
CA ARG A 255 -10.00 -10.51 -13.97
C ARG A 255 -8.93 -10.90 -12.95
N SER A 256 -9.33 -11.75 -12.00
CA SER A 256 -8.39 -12.37 -11.07
C SER A 256 -7.37 -13.24 -11.81
N SER A 257 -6.11 -13.13 -11.41
CA SER A 257 -4.99 -13.91 -11.96
C SER A 257 -5.04 -15.40 -11.59
N GLY A 258 -5.94 -15.80 -10.68
CA GLY A 258 -6.09 -17.19 -10.25
C GLY A 258 -4.77 -17.82 -9.78
N TRP A 259 -4.46 -19.02 -10.29
CA TRP A 259 -3.26 -19.78 -9.92
C TRP A 259 -1.95 -19.14 -10.38
N ARG A 260 -1.97 -18.21 -11.34
CA ARG A 260 -0.74 -17.59 -11.89
C ARG A 260 -0.05 -16.70 -10.87
N LEU A 261 -0.81 -16.03 -10.00
CA LEU A 261 -0.24 -15.12 -9.01
C LEU A 261 0.63 -15.85 -7.97
N PRO A 262 0.15 -16.92 -7.29
CA PRO A 262 0.99 -17.72 -6.40
C PRO A 262 2.26 -18.26 -7.07
N TRP A 263 2.15 -18.70 -8.34
CA TRP A 263 3.30 -19.19 -9.09
C TRP A 263 4.33 -18.09 -9.39
N ARG A 264 3.89 -16.88 -9.76
CA ARG A 264 4.78 -15.72 -9.96
C ARG A 264 5.45 -15.31 -8.66
N ILE A 265 4.73 -15.26 -7.54
CA ILE A 265 5.31 -14.97 -6.22
C ILE A 265 6.41 -15.99 -5.89
N TRP A 266 6.13 -17.27 -6.08
CA TRP A 266 7.13 -18.33 -5.86
C TRP A 266 8.36 -18.18 -6.77
N GLN A 267 8.17 -17.87 -8.06
CA GLN A 267 9.29 -17.62 -8.97
C GLN A 267 10.11 -16.39 -8.59
N SER A 268 9.44 -15.29 -8.24
CA SER A 268 10.05 -14.04 -7.79
C SER A 268 10.87 -14.26 -6.52
N LEU A 269 10.33 -15.02 -5.56
CA LEU A 269 11.05 -15.39 -4.34
C LEU A 269 12.26 -16.27 -4.66
N SER A 270 12.10 -17.28 -5.52
CA SER A 270 13.17 -18.24 -5.85
C SER A 270 14.34 -17.61 -6.61
N LYS A 271 14.08 -16.55 -7.39
CA LYS A 271 15.09 -15.83 -8.20
C LYS A 271 15.50 -14.49 -7.60
N GLU A 272 14.84 -14.08 -6.51
CA GLU A 272 14.91 -12.74 -5.93
C GLU A 272 14.75 -11.63 -6.99
N ARG A 273 13.66 -11.66 -7.77
CA ARG A 273 13.33 -10.68 -8.82
C ARG A 273 11.89 -10.14 -8.67
N LEU A 274 11.70 -8.85 -8.93
CA LEU A 274 10.42 -8.13 -8.89
C LEU A 274 9.82 -7.91 -10.28
#